data_AF-A0A933SCN2-F1
#
_entry.id   AF-A0A933SCN2-F1
#
_cell.length_a   1.000
_cell.length_b   1.000
_cell.length_c   1.000
_cell.angle_alpha   90.00
_cell.angle_beta   90.00
_cell.angle_gamma   90.00
#
_symmetry.space_group_name_H-M   'P 1'
#
loop_
_entity.id
_entity.type
_entity.pdbx_description
1 polymer ?
#
loop_
_entity_poly.entity_id
_entity_poly.type
_entity_poly.pdbx_seq_one_letter_code
_entity_poly.pdbx_strand_id
1 'polypeptide(L)'
;MSDSVREPGAPEPARSFEQARALAKRLLKDCRAGDATALERVRARLPQLAATTPAAAAAAVKLADVQHALAREAGVANWAELKRAYEAAEPLAAQLRRFVGAWHSEDAATMRHVLETHPEVARASIHTACGACDEGLVRAFLERDPALATTPFAGTSWTPIVALAASPLFATSPAHAEASVAIGRRLLDAGADANASVPQPGSDHIRLPVLYFAGRCGNAPLARLLLERGARPDDGESAYHAAERDHRGVLEALRDHGADFSAAHATWSNTVLYYLMWHREPSAIATTADAGACWLLEHGADPNVPSGDGRETPLHRAAEFGRNEEIVRALLDHGADPDAKRGDGRTPLDLAIRSGRPALVELLRERGAAGAARPADALLGACMRGDLAGARAVLDAHPGLLDSLDAHDRRAPLHAAEQGRPEAIAVFAALGFDLSVHGHGRSTALHQAAWRGHADAVRALLAAGVAVDPREDTYGSTPLAWAAHGSANCRDADDDYVAVVDLLLDAGAARAPSFNHWNEPPEALCSDAVEERLRARGFVPKD
;
A
#
# COMPACT_ATOMS: atom_id res chain seq x y z
N MET A 1 -20.52 34.36 31.62
CA MET A 1 -19.74 35.59 31.37
C MET A 1 -18.83 35.84 32.55
N SER A 2 -17.56 35.46 32.43
CA SER A 2 -16.46 36.10 33.14
C SER A 2 -15.31 36.16 32.13
N ASP A 3 -15.31 37.21 31.31
CA ASP A 3 -14.18 37.54 30.46
C ASP A 3 -13.01 37.90 31.37
N SER A 4 -12.08 36.96 31.55
CA SER A 4 -10.77 37.30 32.10
C SER A 4 -10.02 38.06 31.02
N VAL A 5 -9.80 39.35 31.27
CA VAL A 5 -8.96 40.24 30.48
C VAL A 5 -7.61 39.56 30.20
N ARG A 6 -7.36 39.19 28.94
CA ARG A 6 -6.05 38.73 28.45
C ARG A 6 -5.13 39.96 28.27
N GLU A 7 -3.90 39.86 28.73
CA GLU A 7 -2.86 40.86 28.42
C GLU A 7 -2.60 40.91 26.89
N PRO A 8 -2.47 42.11 26.29
CA PRO A 8 -2.14 42.24 24.88
C PRO A 8 -0.66 41.90 24.66
N GLY A 9 -0.38 40.82 23.92
CA GLY A 9 0.97 40.45 23.50
C GLY A 9 1.42 39.03 23.87
N ALA A 10 0.66 38.28 24.67
CA ALA A 10 0.95 36.87 24.89
C ALA A 10 0.69 36.07 23.60
N PRO A 11 1.67 35.27 23.09
CA PRO A 11 1.44 34.42 21.93
C PRO A 11 0.28 33.48 22.23
N GLU A 12 -0.69 33.37 21.31
CA GLU A 12 -1.84 32.48 21.53
C GLU A 12 -1.35 31.05 21.85
N PRO A 13 -1.90 30.41 22.89
CA PRO A 13 -1.59 29.01 23.16
C PRO A 13 -2.01 28.17 21.95
N ALA A 14 -1.22 27.15 21.63
CA ALA A 14 -1.56 26.19 20.59
C ALA A 14 -2.98 25.63 20.86
N ARG A 15 -3.79 25.51 19.81
CA ARG A 15 -5.18 25.03 19.92
C ARG A 15 -5.30 23.53 19.63
N SER A 16 -4.21 22.88 19.23
CA SER A 16 -4.11 21.44 19.03
C SER A 16 -2.69 20.94 19.35
N PHE A 17 -2.55 19.62 19.53
CA PHE A 17 -1.23 19.03 19.77
C PHE A 17 -0.28 19.17 18.59
N GLU A 18 -0.77 19.10 17.35
CA GLU A 18 0.06 19.34 16.15
C GLU A 18 0.56 20.78 16.07
N GLN A 19 -0.27 21.76 16.45
CA GLN A 19 0.19 23.14 16.59
C GLN A 19 1.23 23.28 17.71
N ALA A 20 1.08 22.54 18.82
CA ALA A 20 2.08 22.51 19.88
C ALA A 20 3.40 21.88 19.40
N ARG A 21 3.34 20.82 18.59
CA ARG A 21 4.51 20.17 17.98
C ARG A 21 5.24 21.10 17.00
N ALA A 22 4.49 21.78 16.13
CA ALA A 22 5.02 22.78 15.22
C ALA A 22 5.65 23.95 15.98
N LEU A 23 4.98 24.42 17.05
CA LEU A 23 5.51 25.44 17.94
C LEU A 23 6.82 24.99 18.61
N ALA A 24 6.91 23.74 19.09
CA ALA A 24 8.13 23.22 19.70
C ALA A 24 9.31 23.20 18.71
N LYS A 25 9.07 22.76 17.47
CA LYS A 25 10.08 22.79 16.40
C LYS A 25 10.52 24.21 16.05
N ARG A 26 9.56 25.14 15.93
CA ARG A 26 9.84 26.55 15.64
C ARG A 26 10.64 27.21 16.77
N LEU A 27 10.20 27.07 18.02
CA LEU A 27 10.90 27.61 19.18
C LEU A 27 12.32 27.06 19.32
N LEU A 28 12.54 25.78 19.04
CA LEU A 28 13.89 25.22 19.02
C LEU A 28 14.79 25.92 17.98
N LYS A 29 14.26 26.15 16.79
CA LYS A 29 14.97 26.87 15.71
C LYS A 29 15.30 28.30 16.14
N ASP A 30 14.32 29.02 16.70
CA ASP A 30 14.48 30.40 17.15
C ASP A 30 15.50 30.49 18.31
N CYS A 31 15.44 29.57 19.28
CA CYS A 31 16.43 29.53 20.36
C CYS A 31 17.85 29.29 19.85
N ARG A 32 18.04 28.41 18.86
CA ARG A 32 19.36 28.14 18.25
C ARG A 32 19.86 29.29 17.39
N ALA A 33 18.96 30.09 16.83
CA ALA A 33 19.28 31.32 16.13
C ALA A 33 19.63 32.49 17.09
N GLY A 34 19.53 32.28 18.41
CA GLY A 34 19.84 33.30 19.41
C GLY A 34 18.70 34.28 19.67
N ASP A 35 17.46 33.95 19.29
CA ASP A 35 16.30 34.78 19.58
C ASP A 35 16.09 34.93 21.09
N ALA A 36 16.17 36.17 21.59
CA ALA A 36 16.14 36.47 23.02
C ALA A 36 14.81 36.08 23.67
N THR A 37 13.69 36.30 22.97
CA THR A 37 12.34 36.02 23.48
C THR A 37 12.06 34.53 23.55
N ALA A 38 12.43 33.76 22.53
CA ALA A 38 12.31 32.31 22.52
C ALA A 38 13.18 31.67 23.62
N LEU A 39 14.43 32.13 23.77
CA LEU A 39 15.33 31.67 24.83
C LEU A 39 14.78 31.98 26.21
N GLU A 40 14.24 33.18 26.44
CA GLU A 40 13.62 33.53 27.71
C GLU A 40 12.43 32.65 28.03
N ARG A 41 11.52 32.44 27.06
CA ARG A 41 10.35 31.57 27.22
C ARG A 41 10.71 30.16 27.67
N VAL A 42 11.74 29.55 27.05
CA VAL A 42 12.20 28.20 27.40
C VAL A 42 12.96 28.19 28.73
N ARG A 43 13.87 29.14 28.95
CA ARG A 43 14.71 29.22 30.16
C ARG A 43 13.90 29.50 31.42
N ALA A 44 12.83 30.30 31.33
CA ALA A 44 11.96 30.61 32.45
C ALA A 44 11.34 29.36 33.09
N ARG A 45 11.21 28.25 32.34
CA ARG A 45 10.56 27.02 32.79
C ARG A 45 11.51 25.84 32.97
N LEU A 46 12.80 26.04 32.73
CA LEU A 46 13.83 25.00 32.84
C LEU A 46 15.05 25.49 33.63
N PRO A 47 15.16 25.10 34.92
CA PRO A 47 16.25 25.54 35.80
C PRO A 47 17.65 25.26 35.24
N GLN A 48 17.84 24.15 34.52
CA GLN A 48 19.13 23.78 33.94
C GLN A 48 19.61 24.73 32.84
N LEU A 49 18.68 25.31 32.06
CA LEU A 49 19.02 26.30 31.02
C LEU A 49 19.06 27.72 31.58
N ALA A 50 18.29 28.01 32.63
CA ALA A 50 18.32 29.29 33.33
C ALA A 50 19.71 29.61 33.92
N ALA A 51 20.42 28.60 34.43
CA ALA A 51 21.74 28.74 35.07
C ALA A 51 22.91 29.04 34.10
N THR A 52 22.67 29.07 32.79
CA THR A 52 23.70 29.30 31.77
C THR A 52 23.53 30.67 31.09
N THR A 53 24.57 31.16 30.42
CA THR A 53 24.47 32.37 29.60
C THR A 53 23.53 32.13 28.41
N PRO A 54 22.87 33.17 27.86
CA PRO A 54 21.98 33.00 26.70
C PRO A 54 22.63 32.30 25.51
N ALA A 55 23.90 32.61 25.23
CA ALA A 55 24.67 31.97 24.17
C ALA A 55 24.94 30.48 24.45
N ALA A 56 25.27 30.11 25.70
CA ALA A 56 25.45 28.72 26.09
C ALA A 56 24.12 27.94 26.08
N ALA A 57 23.01 28.56 26.49
CA ALA A 57 21.68 27.98 26.42
C ALA A 57 21.24 27.73 24.97
N ALA A 58 21.48 28.69 24.07
CA ALA A 58 21.18 28.57 22.64
C ALA A 58 21.93 27.40 21.97
N ALA A 59 23.18 27.19 22.35
CA ALA A 59 23.99 26.08 21.84
C ALA A 59 23.56 24.71 22.42
N ALA A 60 23.08 24.68 23.67
CA ALA A 60 22.79 23.44 24.39
C ALA A 60 21.33 22.95 24.29
N VAL A 61 20.38 23.83 23.94
CA VAL A 61 18.94 23.51 23.94
C VAL A 61 18.58 22.38 22.96
N LYS A 62 17.81 21.40 23.48
CA LYS A 62 17.29 20.27 22.72
C LYS A 62 15.78 20.38 22.55
N LEU A 63 15.23 19.63 21.59
CA LEU A 63 13.79 19.55 21.39
C LEU A 63 13.05 19.12 22.67
N ALA A 64 13.63 18.17 23.41
CA ALA A 64 13.07 17.69 24.67
C ALA A 64 13.00 18.80 25.75
N ASP A 65 13.94 19.74 25.76
CA ASP A 65 13.89 20.90 26.66
C ASP A 65 12.70 21.79 26.29
N VAL A 66 12.57 22.14 25.01
CA VAL A 66 11.44 22.97 24.53
C VAL A 66 10.10 22.30 24.81
N GLN A 67 10.00 20.98 24.61
CA GLN A 67 8.80 20.20 24.92
C GLN A 67 8.45 20.22 26.41
N HIS A 68 9.43 20.05 27.31
CA HIS A 68 9.20 20.17 28.75
C HIS A 68 8.81 21.59 29.17
N ALA A 69 9.42 22.62 28.56
CA ALA A 69 9.05 24.01 28.83
C ALA A 69 7.60 24.28 28.44
N LEU A 70 7.16 23.84 27.26
CA LEU A 70 5.77 23.95 26.80
C LEU A 70 4.79 23.14 27.66
N ALA A 71 5.17 21.92 28.11
CA ALA A 71 4.36 21.14 29.04
C ALA A 71 4.13 21.88 30.37
N ARG A 72 5.20 22.44 30.95
CA ARG A 72 5.11 23.25 32.18
C ARG A 72 4.34 24.55 31.99
N GLU A 73 4.46 25.18 30.82
CA GLU A 73 3.69 26.37 30.44
C GLU A 73 2.18 26.07 30.43
N ALA A 74 1.80 24.89 29.94
CA ALA A 74 0.42 24.40 29.95
C ALA A 74 -0.01 23.75 31.28
N GLY A 75 0.84 23.75 32.31
CA GLY A 75 0.49 23.27 33.65
C GLY A 75 0.51 21.74 33.83
N VAL A 76 1.15 20.98 32.93
CA VAL A 76 1.27 19.52 33.01
C VAL A 76 2.73 19.08 33.18
N ALA A 77 2.98 17.87 33.67
CA ALA A 77 4.32 17.48 34.12
C ALA A 77 5.28 17.18 32.96
N ASN A 78 4.77 16.70 31.83
CA ASN A 78 5.58 16.26 30.69
C ASN A 78 4.84 16.34 29.36
N TRP A 79 5.56 16.13 28.26
CA TRP A 79 5.05 16.22 26.90
C TRP A 79 3.95 15.19 26.59
N ALA A 80 4.00 14.00 27.20
CA ALA A 80 2.99 12.96 27.03
C ALA A 80 1.67 13.33 27.73
N GLU A 81 1.74 13.96 28.91
CA GLU A 81 0.56 14.54 29.56
C GLU A 81 -0.01 15.72 28.79
N LEU A 82 0.83 16.56 28.20
CA LEU A 82 0.37 17.65 27.34
C LEU A 82 -0.40 17.11 26.12
N LYS A 83 0.14 16.07 25.47
CA LYS A 83 -0.56 15.35 24.39
C LYS A 83 -1.91 14.85 24.84
N ARG A 84 -1.97 14.14 25.98
CA ARG A 84 -3.22 13.63 26.56
C ARG A 84 -4.22 14.75 26.87
N ALA A 85 -3.76 15.89 27.37
CA ALA A 85 -4.62 17.03 27.67
C ALA A 85 -5.22 17.68 26.42
N TYR A 86 -4.44 17.83 25.34
CA TYR A 86 -4.96 18.30 24.06
C TYR A 86 -5.93 17.28 23.45
N GLU A 87 -5.59 16.00 23.47
CA GLU A 87 -6.46 14.94 22.97
C GLU A 87 -7.80 14.91 23.73
N ALA A 88 -7.77 14.99 25.06
CA ALA A 88 -8.97 15.05 25.91
C ALA A 88 -9.82 16.31 25.69
N ALA A 89 -9.22 17.39 25.17
CA ALA A 89 -9.91 18.64 24.85
C ALA A 89 -10.43 18.68 23.40
N GLU A 90 -10.10 17.68 22.57
CA GLU A 90 -10.59 17.63 21.18
C GLU A 90 -12.10 17.39 21.16
N PRO A 91 -12.84 18.03 20.24
CA PRO A 91 -14.28 17.80 20.12
C PRO A 91 -14.58 16.33 19.84
N LEU A 92 -15.66 15.80 20.42
CA LEU A 92 -16.14 14.43 20.19
C LEU A 92 -16.22 14.08 18.68
N ALA A 93 -16.62 15.03 17.83
CA ALA A 93 -16.67 14.82 16.39
C ALA A 93 -15.29 14.47 15.77
N ALA A 94 -14.20 15.01 16.30
CA ALA A 94 -12.85 14.67 15.85
C ALA A 94 -12.45 13.25 16.31
N GLN A 95 -12.78 12.88 17.55
CA GLN A 95 -12.54 11.52 18.05
C GLN A 95 -13.37 10.47 17.32
N LEU A 96 -14.63 10.79 16.99
CA LEU A 96 -15.47 9.93 16.17
C LEU A 96 -14.86 9.68 14.80
N ARG A 97 -14.38 10.73 14.11
CA ARG A 97 -13.69 10.57 12.82
C ARG A 97 -12.43 9.74 12.94
N ARG A 98 -11.65 9.92 14.01
CA ARG A 98 -10.43 9.13 14.27
C ARG A 98 -10.77 7.66 14.52
N PHE A 99 -11.78 7.38 15.34
CA PHE A 99 -12.22 6.03 15.67
C PHE A 99 -12.79 5.29 14.45
N VAL A 100 -13.68 5.94 13.69
CA VAL A 100 -14.28 5.37 12.47
C VAL A 100 -13.23 5.22 11.36
N GLY A 101 -12.34 6.20 11.20
CA GLY A 101 -11.25 6.13 10.22
C GLY A 101 -10.32 4.95 10.46
N ALA A 102 -10.09 4.57 11.72
CA ALA A 102 -9.24 3.45 12.09
C ALA A 102 -9.80 2.07 11.68
N TRP A 103 -11.09 1.95 11.31
CA TRP A 103 -11.64 0.71 10.74
C TRP A 103 -11.03 0.39 9.37
N HIS A 104 -10.79 1.41 8.56
CA HIS A 104 -10.20 1.23 7.24
C HIS A 104 -8.75 0.80 7.33
N SER A 105 -7.98 1.40 8.23
CA SER A 105 -6.56 1.09 8.43
C SER A 105 -6.29 -0.06 9.41
N GLU A 106 -7.33 -0.67 9.97
CA GLU A 106 -7.24 -1.77 10.94
C GLU A 106 -6.41 -1.41 12.18
N ASP A 107 -6.43 -0.13 12.57
CA ASP A 107 -5.60 0.41 13.65
C ASP A 107 -6.26 0.24 15.02
N ALA A 108 -6.17 -0.98 15.56
CA ALA A 108 -6.66 -1.31 16.88
C ALA A 108 -6.02 -0.47 18.01
N ALA A 109 -4.79 0.00 17.83
CA ALA A 109 -4.12 0.82 18.84
C ALA A 109 -4.76 2.20 18.95
N THR A 110 -5.01 2.86 17.82
CA THR A 110 -5.75 4.12 17.79
C THR A 110 -7.16 3.94 18.34
N MET A 111 -7.87 2.88 17.97
CA MET A 111 -9.22 2.62 18.48
C MET A 111 -9.24 2.46 20.01
N ARG A 112 -8.32 1.68 20.58
CA ARG A 112 -8.22 1.53 22.05
C ARG A 112 -7.90 2.85 22.72
N HIS A 113 -6.92 3.59 22.22
CA HIS A 113 -6.55 4.89 22.78
C HIS A 113 -7.72 5.87 22.80
N VAL A 114 -8.50 5.94 21.70
CA VAL A 114 -9.69 6.79 21.64
C VAL A 114 -10.74 6.34 22.65
N LEU A 115 -11.01 5.03 22.80
CA LEU A 115 -11.99 4.53 23.77
C LEU A 115 -11.56 4.75 25.23
N GLU A 116 -10.27 4.63 25.53
CA GLU A 116 -9.71 4.88 26.86
C GLU A 116 -9.79 6.35 27.26
N THR A 117 -9.57 7.26 26.31
CA THR A 117 -9.57 8.71 26.56
C THR A 117 -10.94 9.37 26.40
N HIS A 118 -11.81 8.80 25.56
CA HIS A 118 -13.13 9.33 25.20
C HIS A 118 -14.18 8.20 25.14
N PRO A 119 -14.55 7.59 26.28
CA PRO A 119 -15.48 6.47 26.33
C PRO A 119 -16.91 6.82 25.84
N GLU A 120 -17.24 8.11 25.70
CA GLU A 120 -18.47 8.58 25.07
C GLU A 120 -18.53 8.30 23.57
N VAL A 121 -17.40 8.04 22.90
CA VAL A 121 -17.33 7.64 21.48
C VAL A 121 -18.15 6.38 21.23
N ALA A 122 -18.01 5.36 22.08
CA ALA A 122 -18.79 4.13 21.97
C ALA A 122 -20.30 4.38 22.18
N ARG A 123 -20.67 5.41 22.96
CA ARG A 123 -22.06 5.77 23.26
C ARG A 123 -22.69 6.71 22.23
N ALA A 124 -21.91 7.21 21.28
CA ALA A 124 -22.41 8.18 20.30
C ALA A 124 -23.44 7.57 19.34
N SER A 125 -23.32 6.28 19.01
CA SER A 125 -24.23 5.57 18.11
C SER A 125 -24.12 4.05 18.28
N ILE A 126 -25.11 3.30 17.79
CA ILE A 126 -25.03 1.84 17.73
C ILE A 126 -23.81 1.35 16.93
N HIS A 127 -23.42 2.07 15.88
CA HIS A 127 -22.30 1.71 15.02
C HIS A 127 -20.95 1.81 15.74
N THR A 128 -20.76 2.89 16.50
CA THR A 128 -19.53 3.05 17.29
C THR A 128 -19.50 2.11 18.48
N ALA A 129 -20.65 1.76 19.07
CA ALA A 129 -20.75 0.67 20.04
C ALA A 129 -20.37 -0.69 19.44
N CYS A 130 -20.84 -0.99 18.22
CA CYS A 130 -20.46 -2.19 17.48
C CYS A 130 -18.96 -2.23 17.18
N GLY A 131 -18.41 -1.12 16.65
CA GLY A 131 -16.98 -1.00 16.39
C GLY A 131 -16.13 -1.10 17.67
N ALA A 132 -16.66 -0.68 18.81
CA ALA A 132 -16.02 -0.82 20.12
C ALA A 132 -16.13 -2.23 20.71
N CYS A 133 -16.87 -3.15 20.08
CA CYS A 133 -17.22 -4.45 20.64
C CYS A 133 -17.91 -4.38 22.02
N ASP A 134 -18.71 -3.32 22.27
CA ASP A 134 -19.43 -3.13 23.53
C ASP A 134 -20.85 -3.72 23.44
N GLU A 135 -20.99 -4.98 23.87
CA GLU A 135 -22.27 -5.70 23.80
C GLU A 135 -23.36 -5.03 24.63
N GLY A 136 -23.01 -4.45 25.79
CA GLY A 136 -23.95 -3.81 26.69
C GLY A 136 -24.58 -2.57 26.06
N LEU A 137 -23.77 -1.73 25.41
CA LEU A 137 -24.25 -0.57 24.68
C LEU A 137 -25.09 -0.96 23.46
N VAL A 138 -24.64 -1.95 22.67
CA VAL A 138 -25.43 -2.40 21.51
C VAL A 138 -26.80 -2.91 21.94
N ARG A 139 -26.86 -3.72 23.01
CA ARG A 139 -28.12 -4.18 23.58
C ARG A 139 -29.02 -3.00 23.99
N ALA A 140 -28.48 -2.03 24.70
CA ALA A 140 -29.24 -0.86 25.13
C ALA A 140 -29.77 -0.01 23.96
N PHE A 141 -29.03 0.08 22.84
CA PHE A 141 -29.52 0.74 21.63
C PHE A 141 -30.68 -0.02 20.99
N LEU A 142 -30.56 -1.34 20.84
CA LEU A 142 -31.59 -2.16 20.21
C LEU A 142 -32.86 -2.30 21.05
N GLU A 143 -32.74 -2.29 22.38
CA GLU A 143 -33.89 -2.26 23.29
C GLU A 143 -34.70 -0.96 23.15
N ARG A 144 -34.03 0.16 22.84
CA ARG A 144 -34.68 1.45 22.61
C ARG A 144 -35.30 1.55 21.23
N ASP A 145 -34.60 1.04 20.21
CA ASP A 145 -35.06 1.06 18.82
C ASP A 145 -34.44 -0.12 18.04
N PRO A 146 -35.20 -1.21 17.81
CA PRO A 146 -34.73 -2.36 17.04
C PRO A 146 -34.37 -2.03 15.59
N ALA A 147 -34.96 -1.00 14.98
CA ALA A 147 -34.67 -0.61 13.60
C ALA A 147 -33.23 -0.11 13.41
N LEU A 148 -32.55 0.26 14.50
CA LEU A 148 -31.14 0.62 14.48
C LEU A 148 -30.25 -0.53 13.98
N ALA A 149 -30.65 -1.79 14.10
CA ALA A 149 -29.89 -2.94 13.61
C ALA A 149 -29.60 -2.88 12.09
N THR A 150 -30.50 -2.26 11.32
CA THR A 150 -30.42 -2.16 9.86
C THR A 150 -30.14 -0.74 9.37
N THR A 151 -30.13 0.25 10.27
CA THR A 151 -30.01 1.67 9.92
C THR A 151 -28.54 2.02 9.68
N PRO A 152 -28.15 2.49 8.48
CA PRO A 152 -26.77 2.91 8.24
C PRO A 152 -26.42 4.23 8.92
N PHE A 153 -25.12 4.52 9.05
CA PHE A 153 -24.66 5.88 9.34
C PHE A 153 -25.23 6.87 8.33
N ALA A 154 -25.73 8.00 8.82
CA ALA A 154 -26.31 9.05 8.00
C ALA A 154 -25.37 9.43 6.84
N GLY A 155 -25.88 9.34 5.61
CA GLY A 155 -25.14 9.68 4.39
C GLY A 155 -24.16 8.62 3.89
N THR A 156 -24.18 7.40 4.45
CA THR A 156 -23.30 6.30 4.03
C THR A 156 -24.08 4.98 3.89
N SER A 157 -23.41 3.92 3.43
CA SER A 157 -23.95 2.54 3.42
C SER A 157 -23.51 1.70 4.63
N TRP A 158 -22.77 2.28 5.59
CA TRP A 158 -22.22 1.55 6.72
C TRP A 158 -23.29 1.25 7.77
N THR A 159 -23.76 0.01 7.81
CA THR A 159 -24.67 -0.50 8.85
C THR A 159 -23.90 -0.96 10.10
N PRO A 160 -24.57 -1.22 11.23
CA PRO A 160 -23.89 -1.63 12.46
C PRO A 160 -23.12 -2.95 12.31
N ILE A 161 -23.62 -3.89 11.51
CA ILE A 161 -22.95 -5.17 11.26
C ILE A 161 -21.67 -5.00 10.43
N VAL A 162 -21.64 -4.04 9.50
CA VAL A 162 -20.43 -3.70 8.74
C VAL A 162 -19.40 -3.02 9.66
N ALA A 163 -19.84 -2.09 10.52
CA ALA A 163 -18.97 -1.45 11.51
C ALA A 163 -18.36 -2.45 12.50
N LEU A 164 -19.13 -3.46 12.92
CA LEU A 164 -18.65 -4.57 13.74
C LEU A 164 -17.60 -5.40 12.99
N ALA A 165 -17.90 -5.83 11.77
CA ALA A 165 -17.04 -6.69 10.98
C ALA A 165 -15.71 -6.02 10.61
N ALA A 166 -15.71 -4.70 10.44
CA ALA A 166 -14.51 -3.91 10.15
C ALA A 166 -13.66 -3.57 11.39
N SER A 167 -14.12 -3.94 12.60
CA SER A 167 -13.39 -3.63 13.82
C SER A 167 -12.27 -4.63 14.06
N PRO A 168 -11.00 -4.21 14.14
CA PRO A 168 -9.88 -5.06 14.55
C PRO A 168 -9.87 -5.33 16.07
N LEU A 169 -10.76 -4.71 16.86
CA LEU A 169 -10.74 -4.85 18.32
C LEU A 169 -11.05 -6.28 18.78
N PHE A 170 -11.75 -7.09 17.97
CA PHE A 170 -12.02 -8.50 18.28
C PHE A 170 -10.73 -9.27 18.62
N ALA A 171 -9.60 -8.91 18.00
CA ALA A 171 -8.31 -9.58 18.18
C ALA A 171 -7.56 -9.12 19.45
N THR A 172 -8.04 -8.09 20.15
CA THR A 172 -7.31 -7.50 21.28
C THR A 172 -7.54 -8.23 22.61
N SER A 173 -8.62 -9.00 22.74
CA SER A 173 -8.89 -9.84 23.92
C SER A 173 -9.92 -10.93 23.62
N PRO A 174 -9.93 -12.05 24.37
CA PRO A 174 -10.99 -13.06 24.26
C PRO A 174 -12.39 -12.48 24.47
N ALA A 175 -12.54 -11.52 25.39
CA ALA A 175 -13.82 -10.86 25.65
C ALA A 175 -14.33 -10.07 24.44
N HIS A 176 -13.45 -9.38 23.70
CA HIS A 176 -13.85 -8.70 22.47
C HIS A 176 -14.19 -9.68 21.34
N ALA A 177 -13.47 -10.80 21.23
CA ALA A 177 -13.81 -11.85 20.27
C ALA A 177 -15.21 -12.42 20.55
N GLU A 178 -15.50 -12.79 21.80
CA GLU A 178 -16.82 -13.27 22.25
C GLU A 178 -17.91 -12.21 22.03
N ALA A 179 -17.66 -10.97 22.43
CA ALA A 179 -18.57 -9.86 22.23
C ALA A 179 -18.87 -9.64 20.74
N SER A 180 -17.88 -9.78 19.85
CA SER A 180 -18.10 -9.61 18.42
C SER A 180 -19.12 -10.61 17.87
N VAL A 181 -19.06 -11.87 18.30
CA VAL A 181 -20.04 -12.90 17.91
C VAL A 181 -21.40 -12.65 18.54
N ALA A 182 -21.45 -12.26 19.81
CA ALA A 182 -22.69 -11.98 20.53
C ALA A 182 -23.44 -10.77 19.92
N ILE A 183 -22.72 -9.70 19.61
CA ILE A 183 -23.24 -8.52 18.93
C ILE A 183 -23.72 -8.89 17.52
N GLY A 184 -22.89 -9.58 16.73
CA GLY A 184 -23.25 -10.01 15.38
C GLY A 184 -24.53 -10.83 15.36
N ARG A 185 -24.68 -11.76 16.31
CA ARG A 185 -25.88 -12.60 16.45
C ARG A 185 -27.12 -11.75 16.73
N ARG A 186 -27.00 -10.82 17.66
CA ARG A 186 -28.09 -9.91 18.05
C ARG A 186 -28.52 -9.00 16.90
N LEU A 187 -27.58 -8.49 16.12
CA LEU A 187 -27.87 -7.66 14.94
C LEU A 187 -28.59 -8.48 13.86
N LEU A 188 -28.09 -9.68 13.55
CA LEU A 188 -28.70 -10.57 12.55
C LEU A 188 -30.10 -11.03 13.00
N ASP A 189 -30.31 -11.32 14.28
CA ASP A 189 -31.62 -11.63 14.86
C ASP A 189 -32.60 -10.44 14.77
N ALA A 190 -32.07 -9.22 14.83
CA ALA A 190 -32.82 -7.98 14.65
C ALA A 190 -32.97 -7.55 13.17
N GLY A 191 -32.57 -8.41 12.21
CA GLY A 191 -32.81 -8.22 10.78
C GLY A 191 -31.66 -7.58 9.99
N ALA A 192 -30.46 -7.46 10.56
CA ALA A 192 -29.28 -7.07 9.80
C ALA A 192 -29.03 -8.07 8.64
N ASP A 193 -28.65 -7.56 7.47
CA ASP A 193 -28.36 -8.38 6.30
C ASP A 193 -26.94 -8.97 6.37
N ALA A 194 -26.84 -10.30 6.36
CA ALA A 194 -25.57 -11.02 6.30
C ALA A 194 -24.81 -10.81 4.98
N ASN A 195 -25.44 -10.21 3.97
CA ASN A 195 -24.86 -9.81 2.70
C ASN A 195 -24.84 -8.27 2.51
N ALA A 196 -24.98 -7.51 3.60
CA ALA A 196 -24.80 -6.06 3.56
C ALA A 196 -23.45 -5.72 2.89
N SER A 197 -23.43 -4.66 2.09
CA SER A 197 -22.22 -4.26 1.36
C SER A 197 -22.10 -2.75 1.27
N VAL A 198 -20.88 -2.26 1.18
CA VAL A 198 -20.57 -0.83 1.04
C VAL A 198 -19.81 -0.59 -0.27
N PRO A 199 -19.98 0.57 -0.93
CA PRO A 199 -19.19 0.90 -2.11
C PRO A 199 -17.71 1.01 -1.75
N GLN A 200 -16.84 0.46 -2.60
CA GLN A 200 -15.40 0.67 -2.45
C GLN A 200 -15.05 2.13 -2.77
N PRO A 201 -14.30 2.84 -1.92
CA PRO A 201 -13.89 4.20 -2.22
C PRO A 201 -13.13 4.28 -3.56
N GLY A 202 -13.56 5.18 -4.44
CA GLY A 202 -12.95 5.38 -5.76
C GLY A 202 -13.37 4.38 -6.84
N SER A 203 -14.33 3.49 -6.58
CA SER A 203 -14.91 2.59 -7.57
C SER A 203 -16.43 2.71 -7.62
N ASP A 204 -16.97 2.87 -8.83
CA ASP A 204 -18.41 2.96 -9.06
C ASP A 204 -19.10 1.59 -9.16
N HIS A 205 -18.32 0.51 -9.27
CA HIS A 205 -18.83 -0.82 -9.61
C HIS A 205 -18.45 -1.92 -8.60
N ILE A 206 -17.50 -1.68 -7.70
CA ILE A 206 -17.10 -2.65 -6.66
C ILE A 206 -17.85 -2.34 -5.37
N ARG A 207 -18.48 -3.37 -4.79
CA ARG A 207 -19.07 -3.30 -3.45
C ARG A 207 -18.45 -4.35 -2.55
N LEU A 208 -18.00 -3.92 -1.38
CA LEU A 208 -17.35 -4.74 -0.37
C LEU A 208 -18.41 -5.34 0.57
N PRO A 209 -18.61 -6.67 0.58
CA PRO A 209 -19.57 -7.33 1.45
C PRO A 209 -19.13 -7.30 2.92
N VAL A 210 -20.06 -7.48 3.85
CA VAL A 210 -19.75 -7.54 5.30
C VAL A 210 -18.76 -8.67 5.62
N LEU A 211 -18.85 -9.79 4.90
CA LEU A 211 -17.94 -10.92 5.02
C LEU A 211 -16.51 -10.54 4.62
N TYR A 212 -16.33 -9.63 3.66
CA TYR A 212 -15.01 -9.12 3.28
C TYR A 212 -14.32 -8.44 4.46
N PHE A 213 -15.06 -7.65 5.26
CA PHE A 213 -14.46 -6.97 6.42
C PHE A 213 -14.05 -7.96 7.51
N ALA A 214 -14.92 -8.93 7.82
CA ALA A 214 -14.59 -9.99 8.77
C ALA A 214 -13.40 -10.83 8.28
N GLY A 215 -13.34 -11.10 6.98
CA GLY A 215 -12.27 -11.83 6.33
C GLY A 215 -10.95 -11.08 6.39
N ARG A 216 -10.92 -9.82 5.93
CA ARG A 216 -9.75 -8.95 5.93
C ARG A 216 -9.14 -8.73 7.31
N CYS A 217 -9.96 -8.63 8.35
CA CYS A 217 -9.49 -8.49 9.73
C CYS A 217 -9.14 -9.83 10.39
N GLY A 218 -9.47 -10.97 9.78
CA GLY A 218 -9.23 -12.30 10.33
C GLY A 218 -10.21 -12.74 11.44
N ASN A 219 -11.41 -12.14 11.52
CA ASN A 219 -12.42 -12.49 12.51
C ASN A 219 -13.19 -13.75 12.11
N ALA A 220 -12.52 -14.90 12.18
CA ALA A 220 -13.09 -16.20 11.83
C ALA A 220 -14.40 -16.56 12.58
N PRO A 221 -14.54 -16.30 13.90
CA PRO A 221 -15.80 -16.56 14.60
C PRO A 221 -16.98 -15.76 14.04
N LEU A 222 -16.80 -14.48 13.74
CA LEU A 222 -17.85 -13.66 13.13
C LEU A 222 -18.11 -14.06 11.68
N ALA A 223 -17.07 -14.35 10.90
CA ALA A 223 -17.22 -14.84 9.52
C ALA A 223 -18.05 -16.13 9.46
N ARG A 224 -17.78 -17.09 10.36
CA ARG A 224 -18.57 -18.32 10.48
C ARG A 224 -20.04 -18.01 10.81
N LEU A 225 -20.30 -17.12 11.76
CA LEU A 225 -21.66 -16.71 12.08
C LEU A 225 -22.37 -16.06 10.87
N LEU A 226 -21.69 -15.20 10.11
CA LEU A 226 -22.26 -14.57 8.92
C LEU A 226 -22.65 -15.64 7.88
N LEU A 227 -21.78 -16.61 7.63
CA LEU A 227 -22.02 -17.74 6.72
C LEU A 227 -23.19 -18.62 7.19
N GLU A 228 -23.25 -18.97 8.48
CA GLU A 228 -24.38 -19.68 9.10
C GLU A 228 -25.71 -18.94 8.92
N ARG A 229 -25.65 -17.60 8.76
CA ARG A 229 -26.80 -16.71 8.55
C ARG A 229 -27.03 -16.34 7.08
N GLY A 230 -26.38 -17.04 6.15
CA GLY A 230 -26.62 -16.92 4.72
C GLY A 230 -25.78 -15.86 4.01
N ALA A 231 -24.66 -15.42 4.59
CA ALA A 231 -23.63 -14.72 3.82
C ALA A 231 -23.13 -15.62 2.69
N ARG A 232 -22.89 -15.05 1.50
CA ARG A 232 -22.39 -15.79 0.35
C ARG A 232 -20.89 -16.05 0.48
N PRO A 233 -20.42 -17.30 0.45
CA PRO A 233 -18.98 -17.58 0.51
C PRO A 233 -18.24 -17.08 -0.75
N ASP A 234 -18.90 -17.16 -1.92
CA ASP A 234 -18.35 -16.73 -3.22
C ASP A 234 -18.80 -15.32 -3.60
N ASP A 235 -18.61 -14.37 -2.68
CA ASP A 235 -19.00 -12.98 -2.87
C ASP A 235 -18.02 -12.15 -3.74
N GLY A 236 -16.93 -12.77 -4.19
CA GLY A 236 -15.90 -12.19 -5.06
C GLY A 236 -14.74 -11.55 -4.32
N GLU A 237 -14.91 -11.17 -3.05
CA GLU A 237 -13.91 -10.39 -2.31
C GLU A 237 -13.36 -11.18 -1.11
N SER A 238 -14.22 -11.83 -0.34
CA SER A 238 -13.88 -12.40 0.96
C SER A 238 -12.78 -13.46 0.90
N ALA A 239 -12.88 -14.40 -0.05
CA ALA A 239 -11.87 -15.45 -0.22
C ALA A 239 -10.50 -14.88 -0.64
N TYR A 240 -10.49 -13.87 -1.52
CA TYR A 240 -9.24 -13.24 -1.96
C TYR A 240 -8.51 -12.55 -0.81
N HIS A 241 -9.19 -11.66 -0.08
CA HIS A 241 -8.56 -10.90 0.99
C HIS A 241 -8.24 -11.76 2.22
N ALA A 242 -9.00 -12.82 2.48
CA ALA A 242 -8.64 -13.81 3.50
C ALA A 242 -7.38 -14.62 3.12
N ALA A 243 -7.23 -14.98 1.84
CA ALA A 243 -6.06 -15.70 1.35
C ALA A 243 -4.82 -14.80 1.29
N GLU A 244 -4.94 -13.58 0.76
CA GLU A 244 -3.86 -12.59 0.65
C GLU A 244 -3.15 -12.35 2.00
N ARG A 245 -3.90 -12.44 3.10
CA ARG A 245 -3.45 -12.14 4.46
C ARG A 245 -3.26 -13.37 5.34
N ASP A 246 -3.34 -14.55 4.76
CA ASP A 246 -3.18 -15.82 5.48
C ASP A 246 -4.15 -16.00 6.67
N HIS A 247 -5.42 -15.63 6.50
CA HIS A 247 -6.44 -15.75 7.53
C HIS A 247 -7.11 -17.13 7.51
N ARG A 248 -6.35 -18.16 7.91
CA ARG A 248 -6.74 -19.59 7.88
C ARG A 248 -8.12 -19.89 8.44
N GLY A 249 -8.45 -19.35 9.62
CA GLY A 249 -9.77 -19.63 10.23
C GLY A 249 -10.95 -19.10 9.41
N VAL A 250 -10.75 -18.01 8.64
CA VAL A 250 -11.77 -17.50 7.72
C VAL A 250 -11.85 -18.38 6.49
N LEU A 251 -10.71 -18.76 5.92
CA LEU A 251 -10.65 -19.67 4.77
C LEU A 251 -11.31 -21.03 5.07
N GLU A 252 -11.07 -21.57 6.26
CA GLU A 252 -11.75 -22.77 6.76
C GLU A 252 -13.26 -22.55 6.85
N ALA A 253 -13.72 -21.43 7.42
CA ALA A 253 -15.15 -21.13 7.50
C ALA A 253 -15.81 -21.03 6.12
N LEU A 254 -15.14 -20.37 5.15
CA LEU A 254 -15.59 -20.26 3.76
C LEU A 254 -15.74 -21.64 3.11
N ARG A 255 -14.69 -22.47 3.21
CA ARG A 255 -14.69 -23.85 2.70
C ARG A 255 -15.81 -24.69 3.31
N ASP A 256 -15.97 -24.64 4.63
CA ASP A 256 -16.98 -25.42 5.36
C ASP A 256 -18.41 -25.01 4.98
N HIS A 257 -18.59 -23.81 4.41
CA HIS A 257 -19.87 -23.30 3.88
C HIS A 257 -19.97 -23.34 2.36
N GLY A 258 -19.07 -24.07 1.69
CA GLY A 258 -19.20 -24.38 0.26
C GLY A 258 -18.61 -23.34 -0.69
N ALA A 259 -17.62 -22.55 -0.25
CA ALA A 259 -16.86 -21.70 -1.17
C ALA A 259 -16.24 -22.51 -2.31
N ASP A 260 -16.39 -22.02 -3.54
CA ASP A 260 -15.68 -22.50 -4.72
C ASP A 260 -14.44 -21.62 -4.97
N PHE A 261 -13.28 -22.08 -4.52
CA PHE A 261 -12.02 -21.37 -4.74
C PHE A 261 -11.55 -21.35 -6.20
N SER A 262 -12.23 -22.08 -7.09
CA SER A 262 -12.01 -22.05 -8.54
C SER A 262 -12.98 -21.11 -9.26
N ALA A 263 -13.95 -20.51 -8.55
CA ALA A 263 -14.89 -19.57 -9.13
C ALA A 263 -14.17 -18.31 -9.61
N ALA A 264 -14.49 -17.88 -10.82
CA ALA A 264 -14.00 -16.63 -11.37
C ALA A 264 -14.81 -15.45 -10.83
N HIS A 265 -14.12 -14.36 -10.48
CA HIS A 265 -14.73 -13.11 -10.07
C HIS A 265 -15.69 -12.60 -11.16
N ALA A 266 -16.94 -12.27 -10.81
CA ALA A 266 -17.98 -11.93 -11.78
C ALA A 266 -17.62 -10.78 -12.75
N THR A 267 -16.91 -9.75 -12.26
CA THR A 267 -16.48 -8.61 -13.07
C THR A 267 -15.24 -8.86 -13.92
N TRP A 268 -14.23 -9.52 -13.35
CA TRP A 268 -12.88 -9.58 -13.92
C TRP A 268 -12.52 -10.95 -14.50
N SER A 269 -13.37 -11.95 -14.28
CA SER A 269 -13.20 -13.33 -14.76
C SER A 269 -11.86 -13.97 -14.35
N ASN A 270 -11.39 -13.66 -13.15
CA ASN A 270 -10.15 -14.19 -12.58
C ASN A 270 -10.43 -14.97 -11.31
N THR A 271 -9.69 -16.04 -11.04
CA THR A 271 -9.78 -16.78 -9.78
C THR A 271 -9.00 -16.09 -8.67
N VAL A 272 -9.30 -16.44 -7.42
CA VAL A 272 -8.52 -15.98 -6.25
C VAL A 272 -7.05 -16.34 -6.41
N LEU A 273 -6.77 -17.59 -6.79
CA LEU A 273 -5.40 -18.08 -6.99
C LEU A 273 -4.66 -17.26 -8.04
N TYR A 274 -5.32 -16.90 -9.15
CA TYR A 274 -4.73 -16.05 -10.18
C TYR A 274 -4.39 -14.65 -9.66
N TYR A 275 -5.28 -14.03 -8.88
CA TYR A 275 -5.02 -12.71 -8.30
C TYR A 275 -3.83 -12.71 -7.35
N LEU A 276 -3.65 -13.74 -6.54
CA LEU A 276 -2.52 -13.83 -5.60
C LEU A 276 -1.17 -13.84 -6.34
N MET A 277 -1.12 -14.26 -7.61
CA MET A 277 0.12 -14.25 -8.41
C MET A 277 0.59 -12.85 -8.81
N TRP A 278 -0.19 -11.80 -8.56
CA TRP A 278 0.21 -10.41 -8.80
C TRP A 278 1.15 -9.85 -7.75
N HIS A 279 1.16 -10.42 -6.54
CA HIS A 279 2.06 -9.99 -5.48
C HIS A 279 3.51 -10.30 -5.85
N ARG A 280 4.47 -9.48 -5.43
CA ARG A 280 5.91 -9.71 -5.69
C ARG A 280 6.71 -9.61 -4.39
N GLU A 281 7.71 -10.47 -4.28
CA GLU A 281 8.73 -10.38 -3.23
C GLU A 281 9.76 -9.28 -3.59
N PRO A 282 10.40 -8.63 -2.59
CA PRO A 282 10.20 -8.81 -1.15
C PRO A 282 9.14 -7.85 -0.60
N SER A 283 7.94 -8.36 -0.27
CA SER A 283 6.95 -7.58 0.47
C SER A 283 6.23 -8.47 1.47
N ALA A 284 5.92 -7.93 2.66
CA ALA A 284 5.28 -8.72 3.71
C ALA A 284 3.93 -9.34 3.26
N ILE A 285 3.22 -8.65 2.37
CA ILE A 285 1.97 -9.12 1.78
C ILE A 285 2.19 -10.26 0.77
N ALA A 286 3.32 -10.28 0.06
CA ALA A 286 3.63 -11.35 -0.89
C ALA A 286 3.86 -12.69 -0.18
N THR A 287 4.50 -12.67 0.98
CA THR A 287 4.74 -13.87 1.79
C THR A 287 3.42 -14.45 2.34
N THR A 288 2.52 -13.60 2.85
CA THR A 288 1.20 -14.07 3.30
C THR A 288 0.33 -14.53 2.13
N ALA A 289 0.41 -13.86 0.98
CA ALA A 289 -0.30 -14.27 -0.23
C ALA A 289 0.19 -15.64 -0.77
N ASP A 290 1.49 -15.94 -0.67
CA ASP A 290 2.03 -17.26 -1.02
C ASP A 290 1.50 -18.35 -0.09
N ALA A 291 1.51 -18.09 1.22
CA ALA A 291 0.93 -19.00 2.19
C ALA A 291 -0.58 -19.21 1.91
N GLY A 292 -1.31 -18.14 1.60
CA GLY A 292 -2.70 -18.18 1.15
C GLY A 292 -2.91 -19.08 -0.08
N ALA A 293 -2.11 -18.86 -1.12
CA ALA A 293 -2.19 -19.61 -2.37
C ALA A 293 -1.89 -21.10 -2.18
N CYS A 294 -0.86 -21.47 -1.41
CA CYS A 294 -0.56 -22.87 -1.09
C CYS A 294 -1.74 -23.56 -0.40
N TRP A 295 -2.39 -22.90 0.56
CA TRP A 295 -3.55 -23.48 1.23
C TRP A 295 -4.75 -23.63 0.29
N LEU A 296 -4.99 -22.67 -0.61
CA LEU A 296 -6.06 -22.80 -1.60
C LEU A 296 -5.83 -24.03 -2.49
N LEU A 297 -4.59 -24.27 -2.91
CA LEU A 297 -4.19 -25.45 -3.70
C LEU A 297 -4.40 -26.75 -2.91
N GLU A 298 -3.99 -26.79 -1.64
CA GLU A 298 -4.23 -27.91 -0.72
C GLU A 298 -5.72 -28.22 -0.52
N HIS A 299 -6.58 -27.22 -0.74
CA HIS A 299 -8.03 -27.31 -0.57
C HIS A 299 -8.81 -27.30 -1.89
N GLY A 300 -8.16 -27.66 -3.00
CA GLY A 300 -8.84 -27.99 -4.25
C GLY A 300 -9.12 -26.81 -5.18
N ALA A 301 -8.47 -25.66 -4.99
CA ALA A 301 -8.45 -24.63 -6.02
C ALA A 301 -7.74 -25.16 -7.28
N ASP A 302 -8.41 -25.09 -8.42
CA ASP A 302 -7.87 -25.57 -9.69
C ASP A 302 -6.85 -24.55 -10.26
N PRO A 303 -5.56 -24.92 -10.37
CA PRO A 303 -4.53 -24.02 -10.89
C PRO A 303 -4.58 -23.84 -12.42
N ASN A 304 -5.52 -24.49 -13.12
CA ASN A 304 -5.67 -24.42 -14.57
C ASN A 304 -6.82 -23.55 -15.03
N VAL A 305 -7.61 -22.95 -14.13
CA VAL A 305 -8.66 -22.00 -14.51
C VAL A 305 -8.00 -20.76 -15.13
N PRO A 306 -8.27 -20.47 -16.41
CA PRO A 306 -7.66 -19.34 -17.08
C PRO A 306 -8.34 -18.03 -16.68
N SER A 307 -7.58 -16.93 -16.68
CA SER A 307 -8.09 -15.57 -16.65
C SER A 307 -8.99 -15.31 -17.85
N GLY A 308 -10.00 -14.46 -17.66
CA GLY A 308 -10.92 -14.09 -18.75
C GLY A 308 -10.18 -13.42 -19.90
N ASP A 309 -9.38 -12.40 -19.59
CA ASP A 309 -8.55 -11.71 -20.58
C ASP A 309 -7.22 -12.45 -20.76
N GLY A 310 -6.89 -12.78 -22.01
CA GLY A 310 -5.63 -13.43 -22.35
C GLY A 310 -5.59 -14.94 -22.13
N ARG A 311 -6.55 -15.57 -21.44
CA ARG A 311 -6.53 -17.02 -21.12
C ARG A 311 -5.27 -17.47 -20.35
N GLU A 312 -4.85 -16.71 -19.37
CA GLU A 312 -3.66 -17.00 -18.57
C GLU A 312 -3.98 -17.88 -17.37
N THR A 313 -3.17 -18.89 -17.08
CA THR A 313 -3.27 -19.61 -15.80
C THR A 313 -2.42 -18.94 -14.72
N PRO A 314 -2.67 -19.18 -13.42
CA PRO A 314 -1.76 -18.79 -12.33
C PRO A 314 -0.29 -19.11 -12.62
N LEU A 315 0.01 -20.25 -13.26
CA LEU A 315 1.37 -20.64 -13.61
C LEU A 315 2.02 -19.73 -14.67
N HIS A 316 1.25 -19.23 -15.66
CA HIS A 316 1.75 -18.22 -16.60
C HIS A 316 2.17 -16.95 -15.86
N ARG A 317 1.28 -16.47 -14.99
CA ARG A 317 1.49 -15.24 -14.22
C ARG A 317 2.69 -15.37 -13.28
N ALA A 318 2.80 -16.49 -12.58
CA ALA A 318 3.94 -16.80 -11.72
C ALA A 318 5.28 -16.82 -12.49
N ALA A 319 5.26 -17.36 -13.72
CA ALA A 319 6.44 -17.41 -14.57
C ALA A 319 6.89 -16.03 -15.07
N GLU A 320 5.97 -15.23 -15.58
CA GLU A 320 6.23 -13.88 -16.11
C GLU A 320 6.63 -12.89 -15.02
N PHE A 321 5.93 -12.88 -13.89
CA PHE A 321 6.06 -11.84 -12.85
C PHE A 321 7.11 -12.11 -11.78
N GLY A 322 7.92 -13.17 -11.90
CA GLY A 322 9.04 -13.31 -10.97
C GLY A 322 8.70 -14.01 -9.65
N ARG A 323 7.52 -14.65 -9.50
CA ARG A 323 7.14 -15.32 -8.24
C ARG A 323 8.19 -16.36 -7.82
N ASN A 324 8.36 -16.59 -6.51
CA ASN A 324 9.37 -17.52 -6.01
C ASN A 324 9.19 -18.96 -6.54
N GLU A 325 10.23 -19.77 -6.45
CA GLU A 325 10.16 -21.15 -6.96
C GLU A 325 9.24 -22.03 -6.13
N GLU A 326 8.99 -21.71 -4.86
CA GLU A 326 8.14 -22.50 -3.98
C GLU A 326 6.69 -22.46 -4.45
N ILE A 327 6.15 -21.29 -4.80
CA ILE A 327 4.79 -21.19 -5.31
C ILE A 327 4.64 -21.83 -6.70
N VAL A 328 5.66 -21.75 -7.54
CA VAL A 328 5.67 -22.47 -8.82
C VAL A 328 5.66 -23.98 -8.59
N ARG A 329 6.47 -24.50 -7.64
CA ARG A 329 6.45 -25.92 -7.25
C ARG A 329 5.07 -26.32 -6.76
N ALA A 330 4.46 -25.53 -5.88
CA ALA A 330 3.13 -25.78 -5.35
C ALA A 330 2.07 -25.85 -6.47
N LEU A 331 2.05 -24.88 -7.40
CA LEU A 331 1.14 -24.92 -8.55
C LEU A 331 1.30 -26.23 -9.35
N LEU A 332 2.53 -26.61 -9.66
CA LEU A 332 2.83 -27.83 -10.44
C LEU A 332 2.52 -29.12 -9.65
N ASP A 333 2.81 -29.16 -8.36
CA ASP A 333 2.52 -30.29 -7.47
C ASP A 333 1.00 -30.52 -7.34
N HIS A 334 0.22 -29.46 -7.48
CA HIS A 334 -1.25 -29.48 -7.51
C HIS A 334 -1.84 -29.53 -8.92
N GLY A 335 -1.04 -29.90 -9.93
CA GLY A 335 -1.54 -30.26 -11.26
C GLY A 335 -1.68 -29.10 -12.25
N ALA A 336 -1.02 -27.96 -12.03
CA ALA A 336 -0.90 -26.94 -13.06
C ALA A 336 -0.24 -27.51 -14.32
N ASP A 337 -0.83 -27.27 -15.48
CA ASP A 337 -0.32 -27.71 -16.77
C ASP A 337 0.88 -26.84 -17.21
N PRO A 338 2.11 -27.38 -17.24
CA PRO A 338 3.30 -26.62 -17.62
C PRO A 338 3.33 -26.25 -19.12
N ASP A 339 2.49 -26.88 -19.95
CA ASP A 339 2.37 -26.64 -21.39
C ASP A 339 1.07 -25.90 -21.76
N ALA A 340 0.31 -25.41 -20.76
CA ALA A 340 -0.87 -24.60 -20.98
C ALA A 340 -0.52 -23.41 -21.88
N LYS A 341 -1.42 -23.06 -22.81
CA LYS A 341 -1.21 -21.95 -23.75
C LYS A 341 -2.12 -20.79 -23.47
N ARG A 342 -1.51 -19.61 -23.28
CA ARG A 342 -2.18 -18.31 -23.28
C ARG A 342 -2.75 -17.97 -24.67
N GLY A 343 -3.58 -16.94 -24.76
CA GLY A 343 -4.18 -16.43 -26.00
C GLY A 343 -3.18 -15.98 -27.08
N ASP A 344 -1.95 -15.62 -26.70
CA ASP A 344 -0.83 -15.34 -27.63
C ASP A 344 -0.01 -16.60 -27.98
N GLY A 345 -0.43 -17.76 -27.49
CA GLY A 345 0.19 -19.06 -27.72
C GLY A 345 1.41 -19.36 -26.85
N ARG A 346 1.84 -18.44 -25.97
CA ARG A 346 2.96 -18.65 -25.05
C ARG A 346 2.58 -19.63 -23.93
N THR A 347 3.53 -20.47 -23.53
CA THR A 347 3.44 -21.33 -22.34
C THR A 347 4.10 -20.69 -21.12
N PRO A 348 3.91 -21.21 -19.89
CA PRO A 348 4.71 -20.80 -18.74
C PRO A 348 6.22 -20.89 -18.97
N LEU A 349 6.69 -21.90 -19.72
CA LEU A 349 8.10 -22.04 -20.07
C LEU A 349 8.57 -20.90 -20.99
N ASP A 350 7.77 -20.53 -22.00
CA ASP A 350 8.09 -19.39 -22.87
C ASP A 350 8.25 -18.10 -22.05
N LEU A 351 7.36 -17.87 -21.08
CA LEU A 351 7.38 -16.70 -20.21
C LEU A 351 8.59 -16.72 -19.26
N ALA A 352 8.92 -17.87 -18.67
CA ALA A 352 10.12 -18.02 -17.82
C ALA A 352 11.42 -17.74 -18.59
N ILE A 353 11.52 -18.23 -19.84
CA ILE A 353 12.66 -17.97 -20.73
C ILE A 353 12.71 -16.49 -21.06
N ARG A 354 11.60 -15.90 -21.52
CA ARG A 354 11.48 -14.47 -21.85
C ARG A 354 11.87 -13.55 -20.70
N SER A 355 11.47 -13.89 -19.47
CA SER A 355 11.83 -13.12 -18.27
C SER A 355 13.28 -13.34 -17.79
N GLY A 356 14.04 -14.19 -18.48
CA GLY A 356 15.45 -14.44 -18.20
C GLY A 356 15.69 -15.19 -16.89
N ARG A 357 14.83 -16.16 -16.55
CA ARG A 357 14.85 -16.84 -15.24
C ARG A 357 15.33 -18.30 -15.33
N PRO A 358 16.65 -18.56 -15.37
CA PRO A 358 17.18 -19.90 -15.66
C PRO A 358 16.74 -20.96 -14.64
N ALA A 359 16.72 -20.65 -13.33
CA ALA A 359 16.29 -21.61 -12.31
C ALA A 359 14.83 -22.04 -12.49
N LEU A 360 13.95 -21.11 -12.86
CA LEU A 360 12.56 -21.40 -13.18
C LEU A 360 12.41 -22.21 -14.47
N VAL A 361 13.24 -21.92 -15.48
CA VAL A 361 13.27 -22.69 -16.73
C VAL A 361 13.62 -24.15 -16.47
N GLU A 362 14.63 -24.40 -15.63
CA GLU A 362 15.02 -25.77 -15.25
C GLU A 362 13.90 -26.43 -14.43
N LEU A 363 13.30 -25.74 -13.47
CA LEU A 363 12.15 -26.25 -12.72
C LEU A 363 10.99 -26.67 -13.63
N LEU A 364 10.59 -25.83 -14.59
CA LEU A 364 9.49 -26.16 -15.50
C LEU A 364 9.82 -27.36 -16.39
N ARG A 365 11.07 -27.49 -16.84
CA ARG A 365 11.54 -28.65 -17.62
C ARG A 365 11.55 -29.94 -16.79
N GLU A 366 12.05 -29.88 -15.56
CA GLU A 366 12.02 -31.00 -14.61
C GLU A 366 10.58 -31.49 -14.37
N ARG A 367 9.62 -30.58 -14.44
CA ARG A 367 8.18 -30.83 -14.26
C ARG A 367 7.44 -31.12 -15.58
N GLY A 368 8.17 -31.39 -16.66
CA GLY A 368 7.62 -31.95 -17.88
C GLY A 368 7.19 -30.95 -18.96
N ALA A 369 7.56 -29.66 -18.86
CA ALA A 369 7.34 -28.70 -19.94
C ALA A 369 8.08 -29.16 -21.22
N ALA A 370 7.34 -29.53 -22.26
CA ALA A 370 7.88 -30.14 -23.47
C ALA A 370 8.18 -29.13 -24.60
N GLY A 371 7.74 -27.88 -24.45
CA GLY A 371 7.93 -26.81 -25.42
C GLY A 371 9.38 -26.36 -25.62
N ALA A 372 9.65 -25.79 -26.80
CA ALA A 372 10.86 -25.00 -27.05
C ALA A 372 10.48 -23.53 -27.13
N ALA A 373 11.31 -22.66 -26.54
CA ALA A 373 11.09 -21.21 -26.63
C ALA A 373 11.03 -20.76 -28.09
N ARG A 374 10.07 -19.89 -28.37
CA ARG A 374 10.04 -19.15 -29.64
C ARG A 374 11.32 -18.31 -29.76
N PRO A 375 11.90 -18.13 -30.96
CA PRO A 375 13.14 -17.38 -31.13
C PRO A 375 13.10 -15.97 -30.51
N ALA A 376 11.96 -15.29 -30.60
CA ALA A 376 11.75 -13.98 -29.97
C ALA A 376 11.88 -14.05 -28.44
N ASP A 377 11.28 -15.04 -27.79
CA ASP A 377 11.35 -15.19 -26.33
C ASP A 377 12.76 -15.62 -25.89
N ALA A 378 13.46 -16.43 -26.69
CA ALA A 378 14.86 -16.77 -26.44
C ALA A 378 15.80 -15.55 -26.55
N LEU A 379 15.62 -14.71 -27.57
CA LEU A 379 16.34 -13.44 -27.74
C LEU A 379 16.11 -12.52 -26.54
N LEU A 380 14.85 -12.27 -26.22
CA LEU A 380 14.48 -11.36 -25.14
C LEU A 380 14.91 -11.90 -23.78
N GLY A 381 14.85 -13.22 -23.57
CA GLY A 381 15.39 -13.88 -22.40
C GLY A 381 16.90 -13.68 -22.23
N ALA A 382 17.67 -13.77 -23.32
CA ALA A 382 19.11 -13.49 -23.30
C ALA A 382 19.38 -12.01 -22.98
N CYS A 383 18.63 -11.09 -23.57
CA CYS A 383 18.69 -9.67 -23.21
C CYS A 383 18.40 -9.47 -21.72
N MET A 384 17.32 -10.05 -21.19
CA MET A 384 16.92 -9.92 -19.78
C MET A 384 17.92 -10.48 -18.77
N ARG A 385 18.86 -11.33 -19.20
CA ARG A 385 19.99 -11.83 -18.40
C ARG A 385 21.28 -11.02 -18.55
N GLY A 386 21.30 -9.99 -19.41
CA GLY A 386 22.53 -9.29 -19.77
C GLY A 386 23.47 -10.11 -20.67
N ASP A 387 22.97 -11.18 -21.29
CA ASP A 387 23.75 -12.12 -22.10
C ASP A 387 23.82 -11.67 -23.57
N LEU A 388 24.70 -10.70 -23.85
CA LEU A 388 24.89 -10.18 -25.21
C LEU A 388 25.36 -11.25 -26.21
N ALA A 389 26.21 -12.17 -25.76
CA ALA A 389 26.76 -13.23 -26.61
C ALA A 389 25.65 -14.22 -27.01
N GLY A 390 24.84 -14.68 -26.05
CA GLY A 390 23.68 -15.52 -26.31
C GLY A 390 22.65 -14.82 -27.19
N ALA A 391 22.37 -13.54 -26.94
CA ALA A 391 21.42 -12.78 -27.75
C ALA A 391 21.89 -12.66 -29.22
N ARG A 392 23.18 -12.41 -29.45
CA ARG A 392 23.78 -12.41 -30.80
C ARG A 392 23.70 -13.77 -31.46
N ALA A 393 23.99 -14.84 -30.73
CA ALA A 393 23.89 -16.20 -31.27
C ALA A 393 22.45 -16.53 -31.74
N VAL A 394 21.43 -16.05 -31.02
CA VAL A 394 20.02 -16.18 -31.45
C VAL A 394 19.76 -15.40 -32.74
N LEU A 395 20.25 -14.16 -32.86
CA LEU A 395 20.10 -13.36 -34.08
C LEU A 395 20.85 -13.98 -35.28
N ASP A 396 22.04 -14.55 -35.05
CA ASP A 396 22.82 -15.23 -36.09
C ASP A 396 22.11 -16.50 -36.60
N ALA A 397 21.47 -17.24 -35.70
CA ALA A 397 20.66 -18.41 -36.04
C ALA A 397 19.32 -18.05 -36.71
N HIS A 398 18.81 -16.84 -36.48
CA HIS A 398 17.52 -16.37 -36.99
C HIS A 398 17.64 -14.98 -37.66
N PRO A 399 18.22 -14.90 -38.87
CA PRO A 399 18.34 -13.64 -39.60
C PRO A 399 16.98 -12.95 -39.80
N GLY A 400 16.91 -11.65 -39.51
CA GLY A 400 15.67 -10.85 -39.61
C GLY A 400 14.75 -10.94 -38.39
N LEU A 401 15.11 -11.71 -37.35
CA LEU A 401 14.29 -11.85 -36.14
C LEU A 401 13.98 -10.49 -35.48
N LEU A 402 14.98 -9.61 -35.36
CA LEU A 402 14.83 -8.29 -34.74
C LEU A 402 13.78 -7.42 -35.47
N ASP A 403 13.72 -7.50 -36.79
CA ASP A 403 12.75 -6.78 -37.61
C ASP A 403 11.35 -7.39 -37.53
N SER A 404 11.27 -8.70 -37.28
CA SER A 404 10.00 -9.43 -37.14
C SER A 404 9.33 -9.28 -35.77
N LEU A 405 10.01 -8.71 -34.77
CA LEU A 405 9.44 -8.52 -33.43
C LEU A 405 8.18 -7.66 -33.47
N ASP A 406 7.15 -8.12 -32.76
CA ASP A 406 5.89 -7.38 -32.63
C ASP A 406 6.01 -6.18 -31.66
N ALA A 407 4.94 -5.41 -31.54
CA ALA A 407 4.92 -4.23 -30.67
C ALA A 407 5.05 -4.57 -29.17
N HIS A 408 4.65 -5.77 -28.74
CA HIS A 408 4.80 -6.21 -27.35
C HIS A 408 6.26 -6.61 -27.06
N ASP A 409 6.90 -7.34 -27.97
CA ASP A 409 8.31 -7.72 -27.91
C ASP A 409 9.23 -6.50 -27.90
N ARG A 410 8.93 -5.48 -28.71
CA ARG A 410 9.69 -4.22 -28.73
C ARG A 410 9.58 -3.42 -27.44
N ARG A 411 8.61 -3.71 -26.57
CA ARG A 411 8.46 -3.07 -25.24
C ARG A 411 9.27 -3.74 -24.14
N ALA A 412 10.00 -4.83 -24.41
CA ALA A 412 10.83 -5.50 -23.41
C ALA A 412 11.81 -4.59 -22.65
N PRO A 413 12.40 -3.52 -23.25
CA PRO A 413 13.24 -2.59 -22.50
C PRO A 413 12.51 -1.83 -21.38
N LEU A 414 11.20 -1.59 -21.51
CA LEU A 414 10.39 -0.99 -20.43
C LEU A 414 10.38 -1.90 -19.20
N HIS A 415 10.28 -3.21 -19.42
CA HIS A 415 10.22 -4.19 -18.35
C HIS A 415 11.57 -4.41 -17.68
N ALA A 416 12.67 -4.35 -18.44
CA ALA A 416 14.01 -4.35 -17.87
C ALA A 416 14.24 -3.15 -16.94
N ALA A 417 13.73 -1.97 -17.32
CA ALA A 417 13.79 -0.77 -16.51
C ALA A 417 12.90 -0.85 -15.26
N GLU A 418 11.68 -1.36 -15.40
CA GLU A 418 10.76 -1.60 -14.27
C GLU A 418 11.33 -2.59 -13.25
N GLN A 419 12.08 -3.60 -13.69
CA GLN A 419 12.72 -4.58 -12.81
C GLN A 419 14.14 -4.19 -12.34
N GLY A 420 14.62 -2.99 -12.68
CA GLY A 420 15.93 -2.53 -12.23
C GLY A 420 17.11 -3.33 -12.80
N ARG A 421 17.04 -3.79 -14.06
CA ARG A 421 18.07 -4.64 -14.70
C ARG A 421 18.99 -3.85 -15.65
N PRO A 422 20.06 -3.18 -15.15
CA PRO A 422 20.92 -2.33 -15.97
C PRO A 422 21.68 -3.10 -17.06
N GLU A 423 22.12 -4.33 -16.81
CA GLU A 423 22.81 -5.16 -17.80
C GLU A 423 21.88 -5.50 -18.96
N ALA A 424 20.60 -5.76 -18.68
CA ALA A 424 19.62 -6.02 -19.72
C ALA A 424 19.38 -4.79 -20.60
N ILE A 425 19.26 -3.60 -19.99
CA ILE A 425 19.16 -2.33 -20.72
C ILE A 425 20.38 -2.14 -21.64
N ALA A 426 21.59 -2.41 -21.14
CA ALA A 426 22.81 -2.30 -21.93
C ALA A 426 22.82 -3.26 -23.14
N VAL A 427 22.34 -4.50 -22.97
CA VAL A 427 22.20 -5.45 -24.09
C VAL A 427 21.16 -4.99 -25.10
N PHE A 428 19.99 -4.52 -24.66
CA PHE A 428 18.98 -3.98 -25.57
C PHE A 428 19.54 -2.83 -26.42
N ALA A 429 20.24 -1.88 -25.79
CA ALA A 429 20.91 -0.78 -26.50
C ALA A 429 21.94 -1.30 -27.50
N ALA A 430 22.79 -2.25 -27.10
CA ALA A 430 23.86 -2.80 -27.93
C ALA A 430 23.35 -3.59 -29.15
N LEU A 431 22.12 -4.12 -29.08
CA LEU A 431 21.46 -4.82 -30.18
C LEU A 431 20.60 -3.88 -31.05
N GLY A 432 20.54 -2.59 -30.73
CA GLY A 432 19.81 -1.59 -31.50
C GLY A 432 18.30 -1.56 -31.22
N PHE A 433 17.85 -2.02 -30.06
CA PHE A 433 16.46 -1.79 -29.65
C PHE A 433 16.21 -0.29 -29.43
N ASP A 434 15.03 0.16 -29.85
CA ASP A 434 14.55 1.50 -29.53
C ASP A 434 14.15 1.58 -28.06
N LEU A 435 14.88 2.37 -27.27
CA LEU A 435 14.59 2.60 -25.86
C LEU A 435 13.57 3.73 -25.62
N SER A 436 13.11 4.41 -26.68
CA SER A 436 12.08 5.45 -26.63
C SER A 436 10.65 4.90 -26.75
N VAL A 437 10.50 3.57 -26.82
CA VAL A 437 9.20 2.91 -26.84
C VAL A 437 8.35 3.30 -25.64
N HIS A 438 7.05 3.41 -25.88
CA HIS A 438 6.08 3.91 -24.91
C HIS A 438 5.26 2.77 -24.29
N GLY A 439 5.08 2.84 -22.97
CA GLY A 439 4.14 2.04 -22.19
C GLY A 439 2.72 2.65 -22.17
N HIS A 440 1.94 2.26 -21.16
CA HIS A 440 0.64 2.86 -20.91
C HIS A 440 0.78 4.37 -20.66
N GLY A 441 -0.14 5.16 -21.21
CA GLY A 441 -0.11 6.62 -21.05
C GLY A 441 1.17 7.25 -21.58
N ARG A 442 1.87 6.62 -22.53
CA ARG A 442 3.17 7.10 -23.04
C ARG A 442 4.30 7.21 -22.01
N SER A 443 4.25 6.44 -20.93
CA SER A 443 5.39 6.30 -20.03
C SER A 443 6.61 5.69 -20.77
N THR A 444 7.82 6.08 -20.37
CA THR A 444 9.08 5.59 -20.97
C THR A 444 9.80 4.65 -20.00
N ALA A 445 10.87 3.99 -20.46
CA ALA A 445 11.71 3.16 -19.58
C ALA A 445 12.26 3.97 -18.40
N LEU A 446 12.62 5.25 -18.65
CA LEU A 446 13.12 6.14 -17.60
C LEU A 446 12.06 6.45 -16.55
N HIS A 447 10.78 6.59 -16.94
CA HIS A 447 9.67 6.70 -15.99
C HIS A 447 9.56 5.46 -15.11
N GLN A 448 9.60 4.26 -15.70
CA GLN A 448 9.46 3.00 -14.96
C GLN A 448 10.56 2.79 -13.92
N ALA A 449 11.83 2.98 -14.33
CA ALA A 449 12.97 2.87 -13.42
C ALA A 449 12.94 3.94 -12.32
N ALA A 450 12.50 5.16 -12.66
CA ALA A 450 12.40 6.26 -11.71
C ALA A 450 11.32 6.02 -10.64
N TRP A 451 10.13 5.55 -11.05
CA TRP A 451 9.02 5.23 -10.14
C TRP A 451 9.39 4.17 -9.11
N ARG A 452 10.20 3.19 -9.51
CA ARG A 452 10.70 2.11 -8.65
C ARG A 452 12.01 2.44 -7.93
N GLY A 453 12.53 3.67 -8.06
CA GLY A 453 13.77 4.04 -7.35
C GLY A 453 15.03 3.27 -7.80
N HIS A 454 15.03 2.67 -8.98
CA HIS A 454 16.12 1.82 -9.47
C HIS A 454 17.27 2.65 -10.07
N ALA A 455 18.15 3.18 -9.21
CA ALA A 455 19.24 4.08 -9.59
C ALA A 455 20.16 3.52 -10.69
N ASP A 456 20.50 2.23 -10.64
CA ASP A 456 21.40 1.62 -11.63
C ASP A 456 20.74 1.49 -13.01
N ALA A 457 19.45 1.16 -13.07
CA ALA A 457 18.69 1.15 -14.32
C ALA A 457 18.54 2.56 -14.90
N VAL A 458 18.28 3.58 -14.06
CA VAL A 458 18.28 4.99 -14.47
C VAL A 458 19.64 5.37 -15.07
N ARG A 459 20.75 4.99 -14.42
CA ARG A 459 22.10 5.26 -14.94
C ARG A 459 22.34 4.60 -16.29
N ALA A 460 21.94 3.34 -16.47
CA ALA A 460 22.08 2.62 -17.73
C ALA A 460 21.27 3.28 -18.87
N LEU A 461 20.05 3.72 -18.59
CA LEU A 461 19.20 4.41 -19.57
C LEU A 461 19.78 5.77 -19.98
N LEU A 462 20.25 6.57 -19.01
CA LEU A 462 20.88 7.86 -19.28
C LEU A 462 22.17 7.69 -20.10
N ALA A 463 22.97 6.66 -19.80
CA ALA A 463 24.15 6.32 -20.58
C ALA A 463 23.81 5.89 -22.02
N ALA A 464 22.64 5.31 -22.24
CA ALA A 464 22.11 4.98 -23.56
C ALA A 464 21.50 6.19 -24.30
N GLY A 465 21.50 7.38 -23.70
CA GLY A 465 21.11 8.63 -24.34
C GLY A 465 19.60 8.86 -24.47
N VAL A 466 18.78 8.23 -23.62
CA VAL A 466 17.33 8.48 -23.62
C VAL A 466 17.02 9.91 -23.18
N ALA A 467 15.88 10.45 -23.63
CA ALA A 467 15.42 11.77 -23.20
C ALA A 467 15.13 11.78 -21.68
N VAL A 468 15.52 12.88 -21.01
CA VAL A 468 15.44 13.04 -19.56
C VAL A 468 14.08 13.56 -19.07
N ASP A 469 13.47 14.49 -19.82
CA ASP A 469 12.17 15.12 -19.50
C ASP A 469 11.02 14.75 -20.47
N PRO A 470 10.85 13.49 -20.94
CA PRO A 470 9.64 13.12 -21.63
C PRO A 470 8.45 13.28 -20.67
N ARG A 471 7.30 13.73 -21.20
CA ARG A 471 6.06 13.83 -20.44
C ARG A 471 5.11 12.73 -20.88
N GLU A 472 4.59 11.99 -19.92
CA GLU A 472 3.54 10.98 -20.16
C GLU A 472 2.14 11.61 -20.15
N ASP A 473 1.16 10.97 -20.79
CA ASP A 473 -0.17 11.52 -21.07
C ASP A 473 -1.15 11.41 -19.88
N THR A 474 -0.90 10.52 -18.92
CA THR A 474 -1.84 10.22 -17.81
C THR A 474 -1.84 11.35 -16.79
N TYR A 475 -0.65 11.77 -16.36
CA TYR A 475 -0.46 12.79 -15.34
C TYR A 475 0.35 13.98 -15.86
N GLY A 476 0.89 13.91 -17.09
CA GLY A 476 1.72 14.99 -17.62
C GLY A 476 3.08 15.03 -16.97
N SER A 477 3.48 13.98 -16.24
CA SER A 477 4.65 13.99 -15.38
C SER A 477 5.92 13.58 -16.13
N THR A 478 7.08 14.00 -15.61
CA THR A 478 8.40 13.56 -16.06
C THR A 478 8.90 12.38 -15.21
N PRO A 479 10.00 11.72 -15.60
CA PRO A 479 10.64 10.73 -14.74
C PRO A 479 11.04 11.29 -13.36
N LEU A 480 11.43 12.56 -13.26
CA LEU A 480 11.74 13.19 -11.96
C LEU A 480 10.50 13.26 -11.05
N ALA A 481 9.34 13.58 -11.61
CA ALA A 481 8.08 13.59 -10.88
C ALA A 481 7.61 12.18 -10.51
N TRP A 482 7.86 11.18 -11.36
CA TRP A 482 7.60 9.77 -11.03
C TRP A 482 8.53 9.28 -9.90
N ALA A 483 9.81 9.66 -9.89
CA ALA A 483 10.71 9.36 -8.78
C ALA A 483 10.25 10.01 -7.47
N ALA A 484 9.85 11.28 -7.53
CA ALA A 484 9.29 11.99 -6.39
C ALA A 484 8.06 11.25 -5.83
N HIS A 485 7.06 10.99 -6.66
CA HIS A 485 5.83 10.32 -6.25
C HIS A 485 6.07 8.87 -5.78
N GLY A 486 6.89 8.12 -6.51
CA GLY A 486 7.29 6.76 -6.14
C GLY A 486 7.94 6.71 -4.76
N SER A 487 8.78 7.69 -4.41
CA SER A 487 9.42 7.74 -3.08
C SER A 487 8.45 7.83 -1.90
N ALA A 488 7.21 8.27 -2.12
CA ALA A 488 6.17 8.31 -1.11
C ALA A 488 5.29 7.04 -1.10
N ASN A 489 5.26 6.27 -2.19
CA ASN A 489 4.22 5.27 -2.44
C ASN A 489 4.70 3.86 -2.79
N CYS A 490 5.97 3.66 -3.17
CA CYS A 490 6.45 2.41 -3.77
C CYS A 490 7.73 1.86 -3.15
N ARG A 491 7.98 2.13 -1.86
CA ARG A 491 9.25 1.80 -1.19
C ARG A 491 9.40 0.28 -0.96
N ASP A 492 10.42 -0.28 -1.58
CA ASP A 492 10.97 -1.60 -1.29
C ASP A 492 12.39 -1.49 -0.70
N ALA A 493 13.01 -2.62 -0.31
CA ALA A 493 14.25 -2.63 0.46
C ALA A 493 15.49 -2.08 -0.27
N ASP A 494 15.51 -2.16 -1.61
CA ASP A 494 16.68 -1.88 -2.45
C ASP A 494 16.55 -0.57 -3.28
N ASP A 495 15.50 0.21 -3.06
CA ASP A 495 15.24 1.44 -3.81
C ASP A 495 16.08 2.62 -3.30
N ASP A 496 16.68 3.40 -4.22
CA ASP A 496 17.43 4.61 -3.90
C ASP A 496 16.90 5.82 -4.68
N TYR A 497 15.77 6.35 -4.20
CA TYR A 497 15.13 7.53 -4.79
C TYR A 497 16.00 8.80 -4.71
N VAL A 498 16.87 8.91 -3.71
CA VAL A 498 17.78 10.06 -3.60
C VAL A 498 18.81 10.02 -4.72
N ALA A 499 19.41 8.85 -4.96
CA ALA A 499 20.33 8.65 -6.08
C ALA A 499 19.63 8.81 -7.44
N VAL A 500 18.41 8.30 -7.61
CA VAL A 500 17.62 8.52 -8.84
C VAL A 500 17.42 10.00 -9.11
N VAL A 501 17.00 10.78 -8.11
CA VAL A 501 16.82 12.23 -8.24
C VAL A 501 18.11 12.91 -8.63
N ASP A 502 19.23 12.55 -8.00
CA ASP A 502 20.53 13.10 -8.36
C ASP A 502 20.92 12.79 -9.80
N LEU A 503 20.77 11.54 -10.24
CA LEU A 503 21.07 11.11 -11.60
C LEU A 503 20.25 11.89 -12.63
N LEU A 504 18.96 12.06 -12.40
CA LEU A 504 18.07 12.79 -13.31
C LEU A 504 18.43 14.28 -13.37
N LEU A 505 18.70 14.91 -12.22
CA LEU A 505 19.10 16.31 -12.16
C LEU A 505 20.48 16.56 -12.77
N ASP A 506 21.43 15.65 -12.56
CA ASP A 506 22.76 15.70 -13.18
C ASP A 506 22.67 15.53 -14.70
N ALA A 507 21.69 14.76 -15.19
CA ALA A 507 21.37 14.63 -16.60
C ALA A 507 20.55 15.81 -17.17
N GLY A 508 20.21 16.80 -16.34
CA GLY A 508 19.56 18.04 -16.77
C GLY A 508 18.03 18.05 -16.64
N ALA A 509 17.43 17.17 -15.85
CA ALA A 509 15.99 17.21 -15.56
C ALA A 509 15.59 18.59 -15.00
N ALA A 510 14.61 19.22 -15.63
CA ALA A 510 14.20 20.57 -15.28
C ALA A 510 12.96 20.58 -14.38
N ARG A 511 12.90 21.59 -13.49
CA ARG A 511 11.78 21.76 -12.56
C ARG A 511 10.46 22.02 -13.27
N ALA A 512 10.40 22.98 -14.19
CA ALA A 512 9.14 23.41 -14.81
C ALA A 512 8.44 22.31 -15.65
N PRO A 513 9.16 21.48 -16.44
CA PRO A 513 8.54 20.33 -17.12
C PRO A 513 8.01 19.26 -16.17
N SER A 514 8.58 19.15 -14.96
CA SER A 514 8.24 18.11 -13.97
C SER A 514 6.92 18.34 -13.22
N PHE A 515 6.19 19.40 -13.54
CA PHE A 515 4.85 19.62 -12.99
C PHE A 515 3.86 18.67 -13.64
N ASN A 516 3.05 18.00 -12.83
CA ASN A 516 1.93 17.22 -13.35
C ASN A 516 0.84 18.14 -13.95
N HIS A 517 -0.22 17.56 -14.54
CA HIS A 517 -1.31 18.31 -15.15
C HIS A 517 -2.11 19.17 -14.16
N TRP A 518 -2.02 18.88 -12.86
CA TRP A 518 -2.60 19.71 -11.80
C TRP A 518 -1.66 20.82 -11.32
N ASN A 519 -0.52 21.01 -12.00
CA ASN A 519 0.49 22.00 -11.66
C ASN A 519 1.07 21.78 -10.24
N GLU A 520 1.16 20.53 -9.81
CA GLU A 520 1.86 20.16 -8.58
C GLU A 520 3.34 19.88 -8.91
N PRO A 521 4.28 20.47 -8.15
CA PRO A 521 5.70 20.26 -8.37
C PRO A 521 6.18 18.95 -7.73
N PRO A 522 7.31 18.36 -8.19
CA PRO A 522 7.82 17.10 -7.66
C PRO A 522 8.10 17.15 -6.15
N GLU A 523 8.59 18.27 -5.61
CA GLU A 523 8.85 18.42 -4.18
C GLU A 523 7.60 18.40 -3.29
N ALA A 524 6.39 18.49 -3.87
CA ALA A 524 5.13 18.38 -3.13
C ALA A 524 4.56 16.95 -3.12
N LEU A 525 5.12 16.05 -3.93
CA LEU A 525 4.60 14.69 -4.15
C LEU A 525 5.50 13.61 -3.52
N CYS A 526 6.57 14.00 -2.82
CA CYS A 526 7.64 13.09 -2.43
C CYS A 526 7.76 12.84 -0.93
N SER A 527 8.60 11.86 -0.60
CA SER A 527 9.08 11.65 0.77
C SER A 527 9.92 12.81 1.31
N ASP A 528 10.01 12.93 2.63
CA ASP A 528 10.85 13.93 3.32
C ASP A 528 12.32 13.93 2.82
N ALA A 529 12.90 12.75 2.60
CA ALA A 529 14.29 12.63 2.15
C ALA A 529 14.51 13.14 0.73
N VAL A 530 13.57 12.83 -0.18
CA VAL A 530 13.61 13.34 -1.56
C VAL A 530 13.29 14.84 -1.60
N GLU A 531 12.38 15.31 -0.76
CA GLU A 531 12.07 16.74 -0.64
C GLU A 531 13.31 17.55 -0.22
N GLU A 532 14.00 17.09 0.83
CA GLU A 532 15.25 17.71 1.29
C GLU A 532 16.28 17.74 0.16
N ARG A 533 16.41 16.65 -0.60
CA ARG A 533 17.36 16.59 -1.71
C ARG A 533 17.00 17.54 -2.85
N LEU A 534 15.74 17.56 -3.30
CA LEU A 534 15.26 18.46 -4.34
C LEU A 534 15.49 19.92 -3.94
N ARG A 535 15.17 20.29 -2.70
CA ARG A 535 15.41 21.64 -2.17
C ARG A 535 16.89 22.01 -2.16
N ALA A 536 17.77 21.09 -1.74
CA ALA A 536 19.22 21.29 -1.77
C ALA A 536 19.75 21.51 -3.20
N ARG A 537 19.07 20.95 -4.20
CA ARG A 537 19.36 21.11 -5.63
C ARG A 537 18.64 22.31 -6.28
N GLY A 538 18.04 23.19 -5.48
CA GLY A 538 17.44 24.45 -5.95
C GLY A 538 15.96 24.37 -6.33
N PHE A 539 15.27 23.27 -6.02
CA PHE A 539 13.82 23.15 -6.19
C PHE A 539 13.13 23.73 -4.94
N VAL A 540 13.07 25.06 -4.89
CA VAL A 540 12.40 25.81 -3.83
C VAL A 540 11.03 26.27 -4.34
N PRO A 541 9.94 26.09 -3.56
CA PRO A 541 8.65 26.70 -3.88
C PRO A 541 8.84 28.21 -4.05
N LYS A 542 8.23 28.80 -5.09
CA LYS A 542 8.06 30.26 -5.10
C LYS A 542 6.95 30.59 -4.12
N ASP A 543 7.27 31.42 -3.14
CA ASP A 543 6.31 32.02 -2.21
C ASP A 543 5.17 32.75 -2.92
#